data_AF-A0A527A4D8-F1
#
_entry.id   AF-A0A527A4D8-F1
#
_cell.length_a   1.000
_cell.length_b   1.000
_cell.length_c   1.000
_cell.angle_alpha   90.00
_cell.angle_beta   90.00
_cell.angle_gamma   90.00
#
_symmetry.space_group_name_H-M   'P 1'
#
loop_
_entity.id
_entity.type
_entity.pdbx_description
1 polymer ?
#
loop_
_entity_poly.entity_id
_entity_poly.type
_entity_poly.pdbx_seq_one_letter_code
_entity_poly.pdbx_strand_id
1 'polypeptide(L)'
;ESFAANSGQGTAKLDGFVVAADGTASINASASFAMPTNFMQIARVDTVQIGVASAVRKRPALVQTTFKVQKVSGHWNKTVSLFGTKFTETAVNPLMKITYVYNNFGDPKGYGTSTVYTVNGATETKVQEQKCTTKTVQNFNNLPTGAITQVSGNKKYLTTCTNTMYPANGAGAVIDVSLMDSLFLQMDVPDAARANPPKPPVLKSNDSATSNRLYIDGVEVANGEKVDIFTAVPCGQPSQQAWEDGGNPVPAPVSNADFFYTVTGKCDFNQRASQTVLTQ
;
A
#
# COMPACT_ATOMS: atom_id res chain seq x y z
N GLU A 1 22.24 -5.83 29.19
CA GLU A 1 22.90 -6.47 30.35
C GLU A 1 24.02 -5.60 30.96
N SER A 2 24.85 -4.94 30.17
CA SER A 2 25.90 -4.01 30.65
C SER A 2 25.41 -2.77 31.42
N PHE A 3 24.20 -2.26 31.16
CA PHE A 3 23.62 -1.13 31.91
C PHE A 3 23.20 -1.51 33.35
N ALA A 4 22.78 -2.76 33.57
CA ALA A 4 22.43 -3.29 34.89
C ALA A 4 23.68 -3.64 35.72
N ALA A 5 24.79 -3.99 35.06
CA ALA A 5 26.06 -4.32 35.72
C ALA A 5 26.77 -3.09 36.35
N ASN A 6 26.49 -1.87 35.85
CA ASN A 6 27.12 -0.63 36.33
C ASN A 6 26.19 0.24 37.20
N SER A 7 24.99 -0.22 37.56
CA SER A 7 24.00 0.58 38.31
C SER A 7 23.72 1.96 37.69
N GLY A 8 23.83 2.09 36.36
CA GLY A 8 23.70 3.37 35.65
C GLY A 8 24.88 4.34 35.79
N GLN A 9 26.02 3.91 36.35
CA GLN A 9 27.22 4.74 36.45
C GLN A 9 28.03 4.71 35.13
N GLY A 10 28.46 5.90 34.68
CA GLY A 10 29.19 6.10 33.43
C GLY A 10 28.84 7.44 32.77
N THR A 11 29.77 7.99 31.98
CA THR A 11 29.51 9.20 31.19
C THR A 11 29.02 8.78 29.81
N ALA A 12 27.73 9.00 29.54
CA ALA A 12 27.17 8.87 28.20
C ALA A 12 27.52 10.12 27.38
N LYS A 13 27.91 9.91 26.12
CA LYS A 13 28.28 10.96 25.19
C LYS A 13 27.56 10.74 23.86
N LEU A 14 27.03 11.82 23.30
CA LEU A 14 26.60 11.86 21.90
C LEU A 14 27.85 12.08 21.02
N ASP A 15 28.20 11.09 20.21
CA ASP A 15 29.38 11.14 19.33
C ASP A 15 29.06 11.72 17.95
N GLY A 16 27.82 11.59 17.49
CA GLY A 16 27.42 12.14 16.20
C GLY A 16 25.92 12.27 16.05
N PHE A 17 25.50 13.35 15.41
CA PHE A 17 24.16 13.57 14.92
C PHE A 17 24.24 14.10 13.48
N VAL A 18 23.75 13.32 12.53
CA VAL A 18 23.76 13.70 11.11
C VAL A 18 22.36 13.53 10.55
N VAL A 19 21.89 14.56 9.84
CA VAL A 19 20.64 14.52 9.06
C VAL A 19 21.03 14.57 7.60
N ALA A 20 20.74 13.50 6.86
CA ALA A 20 21.00 13.44 5.42
C ALA A 20 19.98 14.29 4.65
N ALA A 21 20.25 14.55 3.36
CA ALA A 21 19.36 15.34 2.50
C ALA A 21 17.97 14.71 2.31
N ASP A 22 17.84 13.39 2.50
CA ASP A 22 16.57 12.67 2.50
C ASP A 22 15.86 12.73 3.87
N GLY A 23 16.37 13.54 4.81
CA GLY A 23 15.87 13.71 6.16
C GLY A 23 16.35 12.65 7.15
N THR A 24 16.98 11.55 6.70
CA THR A 24 17.38 10.44 7.60
C THR A 24 18.28 10.97 8.71
N ALA A 25 17.83 10.85 9.97
CA ALA A 25 18.63 11.14 11.15
C ALA A 25 19.41 9.90 11.57
N SER A 26 20.73 10.06 11.74
CA SER A 26 21.65 9.06 12.31
C SER A 26 22.24 9.61 13.60
N ILE A 27 22.02 8.90 14.70
CA ILE A 27 22.49 9.26 16.04
C ILE A 27 23.50 8.20 16.48
N ASN A 28 24.71 8.61 16.83
CA ASN A 28 25.73 7.75 17.42
C ASN A 28 25.98 8.20 18.86
N ALA A 29 25.90 7.27 19.80
CA ALA A 29 26.22 7.50 21.20
C ALA A 29 27.14 6.41 21.73
N SER A 30 28.02 6.79 22.66
CA SER A 30 28.86 5.89 23.44
C SER A 30 28.68 6.15 24.94
N ALA A 31 29.04 5.16 25.74
CA ALA A 31 29.12 5.30 27.19
C ALA A 31 30.44 4.71 27.67
N SER A 32 31.07 5.37 28.64
CA SER A 32 32.29 4.86 29.29
C SER A 32 32.11 4.83 30.80
N PHE A 33 32.64 3.78 31.44
CA PHE A 33 32.63 3.64 32.88
C PHE A 33 33.91 2.95 33.35
N ALA A 34 34.54 3.49 34.39
CA ALA A 34 35.71 2.88 35.01
C ALA A 34 35.25 1.92 36.12
N MET A 35 35.50 0.61 35.94
CA MET A 35 35.31 -0.42 36.97
C MET A 35 36.67 -0.89 37.52
N PRO A 36 37.27 -0.17 38.49
CA PRO A 36 38.47 -0.67 39.14
C PRO A 36 38.13 -1.90 39.99
N THR A 37 38.80 -3.02 39.71
CA THR A 37 38.77 -4.22 40.57
C THR A 37 40.17 -4.48 41.13
N ASN A 38 40.26 -5.16 42.29
CA ASN A 38 41.55 -5.49 42.91
C ASN A 38 42.46 -6.31 41.97
N PHE A 39 41.87 -7.10 41.06
CA PHE A 39 42.59 -7.90 40.07
C PHE A 39 43.21 -7.01 38.96
N MET A 40 42.54 -5.93 38.56
CA MET A 40 43.03 -4.96 37.56
C MET A 40 44.26 -4.19 38.07
N GLN A 41 44.27 -3.85 39.37
CA GLN A 41 45.43 -3.20 40.01
C GLN A 41 46.67 -4.11 40.04
N ILE A 42 46.49 -5.42 40.24
CA ILE A 42 47.58 -6.41 40.22
C ILE A 42 48.09 -6.63 38.78
N ALA A 43 47.19 -6.61 37.79
CA ALA A 43 47.53 -6.80 36.39
C ALA A 43 48.09 -5.56 35.68
N ARG A 44 48.16 -4.38 36.35
CA ARG A 44 48.45 -3.06 35.74
C ARG A 44 47.58 -2.77 34.51
N VAL A 45 46.31 -3.18 34.54
CA VAL A 45 45.33 -2.84 33.50
C VAL A 45 44.44 -1.75 34.06
N ASP A 46 44.72 -0.50 33.69
CA ASP A 46 44.06 0.66 34.31
C ASP A 46 42.67 0.95 33.72
N THR A 47 42.39 0.42 32.52
CA THR A 47 41.11 0.60 31.83
C THR A 47 40.75 -0.63 30.99
N VAL A 48 39.47 -0.98 30.95
CA VAL A 48 38.91 -1.89 29.95
C VAL A 48 37.87 -1.09 29.18
N GLN A 49 38.10 -0.87 27.88
CA GLN A 49 37.14 -0.22 27.02
C GLN A 49 35.98 -1.19 26.74
N ILE A 50 34.80 -0.84 27.23
CA ILE A 50 33.55 -1.47 26.80
C ILE A 50 32.89 -0.49 25.83
N GLY A 51 33.17 -0.66 24.54
CA GLY A 51 32.49 0.10 23.50
C GLY A 51 31.05 -0.40 23.38
N VAL A 52 30.08 0.52 23.48
CA VAL A 52 28.71 0.25 23.05
C VAL A 52 28.39 1.31 22.02
N ALA A 53 28.18 0.88 20.77
CA ALA A 53 27.70 1.75 19.72
C ALA A 53 26.19 1.51 19.53
N SER A 54 25.38 2.53 19.80
CA SER A 54 23.96 2.51 19.48
C SER A 54 23.66 3.45 18.33
N ALA A 55 23.01 2.94 17.29
CA ALA A 55 22.52 3.74 16.18
C ALA A 55 20.99 3.66 16.10
N VAL A 56 20.34 4.82 16.05
CA VAL A 56 18.91 4.93 15.68
C VAL A 56 18.84 5.50 14.28
N ARG A 57 18.21 4.75 13.37
CA ARG A 57 17.92 5.23 12.01
C ARG A 57 16.41 5.33 11.83
N LYS A 58 15.93 6.56 11.64
CA LYS A 58 14.55 6.79 11.20
C LYS A 58 14.56 7.13 9.72
N ARG A 59 13.94 6.28 8.91
CA ARG A 59 13.69 6.57 7.49
C ARG A 59 12.32 7.26 7.37
N PRO A 60 12.15 8.21 6.44
CA PRO A 60 10.82 8.67 6.08
C PRO A 60 9.93 7.49 5.72
N ALA A 61 8.66 7.55 6.13
CA ALA A 61 7.67 6.53 5.86
C ALA A 61 6.46 7.17 5.18
N LEU A 62 5.62 6.35 4.54
CA LEU A 62 4.40 6.82 3.90
C LEU A 62 3.53 7.58 4.92
N VAL A 63 3.23 8.83 4.61
CA VAL A 63 2.31 9.69 5.39
C VAL A 63 1.05 10.02 4.63
N GLN A 64 1.09 9.90 3.31
CA GLN A 64 -0.07 10.13 2.46
C GLN A 64 0.03 9.28 1.21
N THR A 65 -1.10 8.81 0.73
CA THR A 65 -1.23 8.06 -0.52
C THR A 65 -2.28 8.71 -1.40
N THR A 66 -2.01 8.80 -2.70
CA THR A 66 -2.95 9.30 -3.70
C THR A 66 -3.31 8.17 -4.65
N PHE A 67 -4.57 7.74 -4.63
CA PHE A 67 -5.10 6.74 -5.55
C PHE A 67 -5.84 7.41 -6.71
N LYS A 68 -5.58 6.93 -7.93
CA LYS A 68 -6.31 7.33 -9.13
C LYS A 68 -6.71 6.10 -9.93
N VAL A 69 -8.01 5.87 -10.01
CA VAL A 69 -8.56 4.75 -10.79
C VAL A 69 -8.34 5.02 -12.27
N GLN A 70 -7.89 4.01 -13.01
CA GLN A 70 -7.62 4.14 -14.43
C GLN A 70 -8.59 3.34 -15.28
N LYS A 71 -8.96 2.14 -14.83
CA LYS A 71 -9.83 1.22 -15.56
C LYS A 71 -10.41 0.20 -14.58
N VAL A 72 -11.73 0.05 -14.56
CA VAL A 72 -12.39 -1.00 -13.78
C VAL A 72 -13.31 -1.81 -14.67
N SER A 73 -13.31 -3.12 -14.45
CA SER A 73 -14.08 -4.10 -15.21
C SER A 73 -14.43 -5.29 -14.32
N GLY A 74 -15.06 -6.30 -14.89
CA GLY A 74 -15.60 -7.47 -14.22
C GLY A 74 -17.12 -7.54 -14.35
N HIS A 75 -17.62 -8.77 -14.35
CA HIS A 75 -19.06 -9.08 -14.44
C HIS A 75 -19.78 -9.01 -13.09
N TRP A 76 -19.06 -8.72 -12.01
CA TRP A 76 -19.58 -8.58 -10.67
C TRP A 76 -19.42 -7.16 -10.16
N ASN A 77 -20.44 -6.70 -9.43
CA ASN A 77 -20.32 -5.50 -8.62
C ASN A 77 -19.28 -5.76 -7.52
N LYS A 78 -18.47 -4.74 -7.24
CA LYS A 78 -17.40 -4.85 -6.25
C LYS A 78 -17.19 -3.54 -5.50
N THR A 79 -16.67 -3.65 -4.29
CA THR A 79 -16.23 -2.51 -3.49
C THR A 79 -14.79 -2.72 -3.06
N VAL A 80 -13.91 -1.78 -3.37
CA VAL A 80 -12.52 -1.76 -2.89
C VAL A 80 -12.41 -0.71 -1.80
N SER A 81 -11.92 -1.10 -0.63
CA SER A 81 -11.72 -0.19 0.50
C SER A 81 -10.26 -0.19 0.94
N LEU A 82 -9.72 1.00 1.24
CA LEU A 82 -8.50 1.12 2.02
C LEU A 82 -8.88 1.24 3.48
N PHE A 83 -8.35 0.32 4.29
CA PHE A 83 -8.54 0.32 5.73
C PHE A 83 -7.24 0.68 6.42
N GLY A 84 -7.36 1.35 7.57
CA GLY A 84 -6.24 1.62 8.46
C GLY A 84 -6.60 1.47 9.93
N THR A 85 -5.62 1.05 10.72
CA THR A 85 -5.71 1.03 12.19
C THR A 85 -4.72 2.07 12.71
N LYS A 86 -5.17 2.99 13.57
CA LYS A 86 -4.31 4.02 14.14
C LYS A 86 -3.34 3.43 15.16
N PHE A 87 -2.26 4.15 15.45
CA PHE A 87 -1.37 3.81 16.56
C PHE A 87 -2.15 3.65 17.86
N THR A 88 -1.80 2.62 18.64
CA THR A 88 -2.41 2.28 19.93
C THR A 88 -3.89 1.86 19.89
N GLU A 89 -4.51 1.86 18.72
CA GLU A 89 -5.89 1.39 18.51
C GLU A 89 -5.92 -0.01 17.90
N THR A 90 -7.03 -0.73 18.08
CA THR A 90 -7.30 -2.01 17.41
C THR A 90 -8.44 -1.93 16.40
N ALA A 91 -9.17 -0.80 16.39
CA ALA A 91 -10.31 -0.60 15.52
C ALA A 91 -9.85 -0.27 14.09
N VAL A 92 -10.42 -0.99 13.13
CA VAL A 92 -10.17 -0.79 11.71
C VAL A 92 -11.08 0.32 11.19
N ASN A 93 -10.50 1.34 10.57
CA ASN A 93 -11.21 2.50 10.04
C ASN A 93 -11.14 2.52 8.51
N PRO A 94 -12.26 2.70 7.79
CA PRO A 94 -12.24 2.93 6.36
C PRO A 94 -11.68 4.32 6.06
N LEU A 95 -10.74 4.41 5.12
CA LEU A 95 -10.09 5.64 4.70
C LEU A 95 -10.43 6.02 3.25
N MET A 96 -10.70 5.02 2.41
CA MET A 96 -11.10 5.18 1.02
C MET A 96 -12.12 4.09 0.68
N LYS A 97 -13.08 4.42 -0.19
CA LYS A 97 -14.00 3.45 -0.76
C LYS A 97 -14.10 3.65 -2.26
N ILE A 98 -14.11 2.57 -3.01
CA ILE A 98 -14.30 2.58 -4.46
C ILE A 98 -15.37 1.57 -4.79
N THR A 99 -16.50 2.03 -5.31
CA THR A 99 -17.56 1.14 -5.78
C THR A 99 -17.39 0.90 -7.26
N TYR A 100 -17.81 -0.26 -7.73
CA TYR A 100 -17.96 -0.57 -9.15
C TYR A 100 -19.29 -1.29 -9.39
N VAL A 101 -20.00 -0.81 -10.40
CA VAL A 101 -21.28 -1.34 -10.85
C VAL A 101 -21.14 -1.76 -12.30
N TYR A 102 -21.31 -3.05 -12.56
CA TYR A 102 -21.31 -3.61 -13.90
C TYR A 102 -22.53 -3.10 -14.71
N ASN A 103 -22.34 -2.78 -15.99
CA ASN A 103 -23.41 -2.24 -16.83
C ASN A 103 -24.35 -3.31 -17.43
N ASN A 104 -24.12 -4.60 -17.16
CA ASN A 104 -24.92 -5.73 -17.67
C ASN A 104 -25.00 -5.85 -19.20
N PHE A 105 -24.02 -5.31 -19.95
CA PHE A 105 -24.05 -5.31 -21.41
C PHE A 105 -23.52 -6.60 -22.09
N GLY A 106 -23.03 -7.57 -21.31
CA GLY A 106 -22.53 -8.87 -21.79
C GLY A 106 -21.26 -8.79 -22.64
N ASP A 107 -20.47 -7.71 -22.51
CA ASP A 107 -19.16 -7.61 -23.15
C ASP A 107 -18.12 -8.52 -22.49
N PRO A 108 -17.05 -8.94 -23.18
CA PRO A 108 -16.13 -9.96 -22.65
C PRO A 108 -15.49 -9.63 -21.30
N LYS A 109 -15.12 -8.36 -21.04
CA LYS A 109 -14.50 -7.97 -19.76
C LYS A 109 -15.51 -7.58 -18.69
N GLY A 110 -16.73 -7.25 -19.09
CA GLY A 110 -17.74 -6.62 -18.25
C GLY A 110 -17.28 -5.24 -17.82
N TYR A 111 -17.57 -4.20 -18.60
CA TYR A 111 -17.25 -2.81 -18.19
C TYR A 111 -18.42 -2.13 -17.48
N GLY A 112 -18.14 -1.08 -16.72
CA GLY A 112 -19.15 -0.47 -15.85
C GLY A 112 -18.81 0.93 -15.38
N THR A 113 -19.39 1.32 -14.25
CA THR A 113 -19.13 2.61 -13.61
C THR A 113 -18.44 2.38 -12.28
N SER A 114 -17.32 3.04 -12.02
CA SER A 114 -16.68 3.05 -10.72
C SER A 114 -16.66 4.45 -10.10
N THR A 115 -16.94 4.54 -8.80
CA THR A 115 -16.91 5.81 -8.06
C THR A 115 -15.98 5.71 -6.88
N VAL A 116 -15.05 6.65 -6.78
CA VAL A 116 -14.01 6.74 -5.75
C VAL A 116 -14.41 7.78 -4.73
N TYR A 117 -14.29 7.42 -3.45
CA TYR A 117 -14.57 8.25 -2.30
C TYR A 117 -13.38 8.28 -1.35
N THR A 118 -13.08 9.46 -0.80
CA THR A 118 -12.36 9.53 0.48
C THR A 118 -13.35 9.37 1.62
N VAL A 119 -12.92 8.74 2.71
CA VAL A 119 -13.77 8.44 3.86
C VAL A 119 -13.18 9.08 5.11
N ASN A 120 -14.00 9.83 5.84
CA ASN A 120 -13.66 10.41 7.14
C ASN A 120 -14.79 10.17 8.12
N GLY A 121 -14.64 9.17 8.98
CA GLY A 121 -15.71 8.67 9.83
C GLY A 121 -16.86 8.12 8.97
N ALA A 122 -18.07 8.63 9.18
CA ALA A 122 -19.26 8.25 8.40
C ALA A 122 -19.42 9.03 7.08
N THR A 123 -18.55 10.02 6.81
CA THR A 123 -18.68 10.89 5.65
C THR A 123 -17.87 10.37 4.48
N GLU A 124 -18.53 10.20 3.34
CA GLU A 124 -17.90 9.80 2.08
C GLU A 124 -17.92 10.97 1.09
N THR A 125 -16.75 11.36 0.61
CA THR A 125 -16.62 12.45 -0.37
C THR A 125 -16.21 11.89 -1.71
N LYS A 126 -17.08 12.02 -2.71
CA LYS A 126 -16.77 11.62 -4.09
C LYS A 126 -15.60 12.45 -4.62
N VAL A 127 -14.55 11.78 -5.09
CA VAL A 127 -13.34 12.43 -5.62
C VAL A 127 -13.00 12.05 -7.05
N GLN A 128 -13.54 10.93 -7.53
CA GLN A 128 -13.41 10.51 -8.92
C GLN A 128 -14.60 9.63 -9.32
N GLU A 129 -15.00 9.72 -10.58
CA GLU A 129 -15.85 8.74 -11.25
C GLU A 129 -15.21 8.29 -12.55
N GLN A 130 -15.31 7.00 -12.83
CA GLN A 130 -15.09 6.46 -14.16
C GLN A 130 -16.39 5.88 -14.67
N LYS A 131 -16.83 6.31 -15.84
CA LYS A 131 -17.99 5.73 -16.52
C LYS A 131 -17.56 5.11 -17.84
N CYS A 132 -17.70 3.80 -17.96
CA CYS A 132 -17.48 3.09 -19.20
C CYS A 132 -18.81 2.71 -19.87
N THR A 133 -18.91 3.00 -21.16
CA THR A 133 -20.05 2.61 -22.00
C THR A 133 -19.56 1.64 -23.07
N THR A 134 -20.20 0.48 -23.15
CA THR A 134 -19.92 -0.53 -24.18
C THR A 134 -21.05 -0.57 -25.21
N LYS A 135 -20.70 -0.74 -26.49
CA LYS A 135 -21.65 -0.97 -27.59
C LYS A 135 -21.10 -2.00 -28.58
N THR A 136 -21.99 -2.66 -29.32
CA THR A 136 -21.58 -3.50 -30.46
C THR A 136 -21.40 -2.63 -31.71
N VAL A 137 -20.38 -2.91 -32.50
CA VAL A 137 -20.06 -2.23 -33.76
C VAL A 137 -19.84 -3.24 -34.90
N GLN A 138 -19.96 -2.82 -36.16
CA GLN A 138 -19.70 -3.69 -37.31
C GLN A 138 -18.20 -3.84 -37.61
N ASN A 139 -17.43 -2.77 -37.38
CA ASN A 139 -15.98 -2.69 -37.58
C ASN A 139 -15.37 -1.70 -36.57
N PHE A 140 -14.04 -1.64 -36.54
CA PHE A 140 -13.28 -0.79 -35.64
C PHE A 140 -12.67 0.43 -36.34
N ASN A 141 -13.38 0.99 -37.31
CA ASN A 141 -12.90 2.18 -38.03
C ASN A 141 -13.21 3.46 -37.24
N ASN A 142 -12.31 4.45 -37.29
CA ASN A 142 -12.47 5.78 -36.68
C ASN A 142 -12.81 5.74 -35.17
N LEU A 143 -12.00 5.02 -34.39
CA LEU A 143 -12.22 4.88 -32.96
C LEU A 143 -11.86 6.17 -32.20
N PRO A 144 -12.62 6.53 -31.15
CA PRO A 144 -12.19 7.53 -30.19
C PRO A 144 -10.85 7.15 -29.55
N THR A 145 -10.03 8.15 -29.21
CA THR A 145 -8.78 7.94 -28.48
C THR A 145 -9.04 7.21 -27.16
N GLY A 146 -8.24 6.17 -26.88
CA GLY A 146 -8.36 5.37 -25.66
C GLY A 146 -9.55 4.40 -25.66
N ALA A 147 -10.24 4.23 -26.78
CA ALA A 147 -11.29 3.24 -26.89
C ALA A 147 -10.72 1.81 -26.80
N ILE A 148 -11.45 0.95 -26.10
CA ILE A 148 -11.11 -0.45 -25.90
C ILE A 148 -11.92 -1.27 -26.91
N THR A 149 -11.24 -2.17 -27.62
CA THR A 149 -11.87 -3.05 -28.62
C THR A 149 -11.77 -4.49 -28.17
N GLN A 150 -12.87 -5.24 -28.31
CA GLN A 150 -12.92 -6.66 -27.98
C GLN A 150 -13.75 -7.41 -29.01
N VAL A 151 -13.39 -8.67 -29.27
CA VAL A 151 -14.13 -9.57 -30.16
C VAL A 151 -14.57 -10.78 -29.35
N SER A 152 -15.84 -11.17 -29.48
CA SER A 152 -16.35 -12.43 -28.94
C SER A 152 -17.34 -13.04 -29.91
N GLY A 153 -17.00 -14.24 -30.40
CA GLY A 153 -17.64 -14.84 -31.57
C GLY A 153 -17.65 -13.87 -32.75
N ASN A 154 -18.84 -13.62 -33.30
CA ASN A 154 -19.03 -12.71 -34.44
C ASN A 154 -19.29 -11.24 -34.03
N LYS A 155 -19.32 -10.93 -32.72
CA LYS A 155 -19.59 -9.58 -32.21
C LYS A 155 -18.30 -8.83 -31.93
N LYS A 156 -18.29 -7.55 -32.31
CA LYS A 156 -17.22 -6.59 -32.01
C LYS A 156 -17.74 -5.57 -31.01
N TYR A 157 -17.07 -5.45 -29.88
CA TYR A 157 -17.43 -4.56 -28.78
C TYR A 157 -16.48 -3.37 -28.78
N LEU A 158 -17.05 -2.18 -28.68
CA LEU A 158 -16.33 -0.92 -28.51
C LEU A 158 -16.72 -0.33 -27.16
N THR A 159 -15.73 -0.14 -26.30
CA THR A 159 -15.92 0.47 -24.98
C THR A 159 -15.16 1.78 -24.89
N THR A 160 -15.83 2.81 -24.38
CA THR A 160 -15.22 4.12 -24.09
C THR A 160 -15.41 4.44 -22.61
N CYS A 161 -14.33 4.83 -21.94
CA CYS A 161 -14.34 5.17 -20.52
C CYS A 161 -13.99 6.65 -20.33
N THR A 162 -14.81 7.36 -19.57
CA THR A 162 -14.55 8.75 -19.18
C THR A 162 -14.22 8.80 -17.70
N ASN A 163 -13.07 9.39 -17.37
CA ASN A 163 -12.69 9.70 -15.99
C ASN A 163 -13.03 11.16 -15.67
N THR A 164 -13.77 11.39 -14.59
CA THR A 164 -14.15 12.72 -14.09
C THR A 164 -13.66 12.88 -12.67
N MET A 165 -12.92 13.95 -12.40
CA MET A 165 -12.41 14.29 -11.07
C MET A 165 -13.39 15.20 -10.33
N TYR A 166 -13.43 15.06 -9.00
CA TYR A 166 -14.23 15.91 -8.12
C TYR A 166 -13.34 16.41 -6.97
N PRO A 167 -13.03 17.72 -6.91
CA PRO A 167 -13.29 18.73 -7.95
C PRO A 167 -12.55 18.43 -9.26
N ALA A 168 -12.88 19.14 -10.35
CA ALA A 168 -12.37 18.86 -11.70
C ALA A 168 -10.82 18.83 -11.81
N ASN A 169 -10.13 19.58 -10.95
CA ASN A 169 -8.66 19.64 -10.89
C ASN A 169 -8.06 18.74 -9.77
N GLY A 170 -8.86 17.82 -9.22
CA GLY A 170 -8.42 16.91 -8.16
C GLY A 170 -7.37 15.91 -8.64
N ALA A 171 -6.47 15.52 -7.74
CA ALA A 171 -5.39 14.56 -8.03
C ALA A 171 -5.83 13.08 -7.96
N GLY A 172 -6.96 12.79 -7.31
CA GLY A 172 -7.36 11.43 -6.94
C GLY A 172 -7.98 11.40 -5.56
N ALA A 173 -8.09 10.20 -5.00
CA ALA A 173 -8.30 10.01 -3.57
C ALA A 173 -6.98 10.22 -2.83
N VAL A 174 -6.81 11.43 -2.28
CA VAL A 174 -5.67 11.78 -1.42
C VAL A 174 -6.02 11.40 0.02
N ILE A 175 -5.29 10.43 0.58
CA ILE A 175 -5.56 9.86 1.90
C ILE A 175 -4.38 10.15 2.83
N ASP A 176 -4.64 10.77 3.97
CA ASP A 176 -3.67 10.90 5.06
C ASP A 176 -3.58 9.58 5.83
N VAL A 177 -2.36 9.03 5.90
CA VAL A 177 -2.05 7.80 6.62
C VAL A 177 -0.95 8.01 7.66
N SER A 178 -0.62 9.26 7.99
CA SER A 178 0.45 9.63 8.92
C SER A 178 0.26 9.08 10.34
N LEU A 179 -0.99 8.85 10.73
CA LEU A 179 -1.40 8.31 12.03
C LEU A 179 -1.74 6.81 12.00
N MET A 180 -1.58 6.15 10.86
CA MET A 180 -1.93 4.73 10.71
C MET A 180 -0.73 3.85 11.06
N ASP A 181 -0.97 2.85 11.92
CA ASP A 181 -0.03 1.79 12.30
C ASP A 181 -0.11 0.58 11.36
N SER A 182 -1.27 0.32 10.79
CA SER A 182 -1.42 -0.67 9.71
C SER A 182 -2.36 -0.17 8.62
N LEU A 183 -2.15 -0.68 7.41
CA LEU A 183 -2.95 -0.40 6.23
C LEU A 183 -3.15 -1.68 5.43
N PHE A 184 -4.34 -1.86 4.86
CA PHE A 184 -4.60 -2.90 3.89
C PHE A 184 -5.72 -2.53 2.95
N LEU A 185 -5.67 -3.08 1.74
CA LEU A 185 -6.79 -3.03 0.79
C LEU A 185 -7.69 -4.25 1.01
N GLN A 186 -8.99 -4.04 0.90
CA GLN A 186 -10.00 -5.11 0.85
C GLN A 186 -10.85 -4.92 -0.40
N MET A 187 -11.11 -6.01 -1.13
CA MET A 187 -12.10 -6.05 -2.21
C MET A 187 -13.23 -6.98 -1.80
N ASP A 188 -14.44 -6.41 -1.71
CA ASP A 188 -15.67 -7.14 -1.50
C ASP A 188 -16.35 -7.38 -2.85
N VAL A 189 -16.59 -8.65 -3.18
CA VAL A 189 -17.25 -9.13 -4.39
C VAL A 189 -18.42 -10.03 -3.98
N PRO A 190 -19.57 -9.45 -3.57
CA PRO A 190 -20.64 -10.21 -2.90
C PRO A 190 -21.17 -11.41 -3.68
N ASP A 191 -21.11 -11.33 -5.01
CA ASP A 191 -21.66 -12.33 -5.91
C ASP A 191 -20.66 -13.44 -6.26
N ALA A 192 -19.38 -13.29 -5.91
CA ALA A 192 -18.33 -14.26 -6.20
C ALA A 192 -18.58 -15.62 -5.52
N ALA A 193 -19.18 -15.62 -4.33
CA ALA A 193 -19.55 -16.85 -3.63
C ALA A 193 -20.62 -17.68 -4.36
N ARG A 194 -21.40 -17.06 -5.26
CA ARG A 194 -22.42 -17.73 -6.08
C ARG A 194 -21.89 -18.19 -7.44
N ALA A 195 -20.63 -17.91 -7.76
CA ALA A 195 -19.99 -18.40 -8.98
C ALA A 195 -19.87 -19.93 -8.97
N ASN A 196 -19.66 -20.52 -10.15
CA ASN A 196 -19.41 -21.94 -10.29
C ASN A 196 -18.07 -22.19 -11.00
N PRO A 197 -17.02 -22.66 -10.31
CA PRO A 197 -16.97 -22.94 -8.86
C PRO A 197 -17.02 -21.66 -8.01
N PRO A 198 -17.45 -21.74 -6.72
CA PRO A 198 -17.47 -20.60 -5.81
C PRO A 198 -16.10 -19.93 -5.68
N LYS A 199 -16.10 -18.59 -5.63
CA LYS A 199 -14.91 -17.77 -5.46
C LYS A 199 -14.96 -16.99 -4.14
N PRO A 200 -13.80 -16.58 -3.57
CA PRO A 200 -13.79 -15.81 -2.34
C PRO A 200 -14.54 -14.48 -2.50
N PRO A 201 -15.56 -14.19 -1.66
CA PRO A 201 -16.31 -12.93 -1.75
C PRO A 201 -15.56 -11.74 -1.13
N VAL A 202 -14.46 -12.00 -0.42
CA VAL A 202 -13.62 -10.97 0.21
C VAL A 202 -12.17 -11.31 -0.08
N LEU A 203 -11.43 -10.35 -0.62
CA LEU A 203 -9.99 -10.44 -0.88
C LEU A 203 -9.29 -9.34 -0.08
N LYS A 204 -8.13 -9.65 0.50
CA LYS A 204 -7.35 -8.67 1.29
C LYS A 204 -5.89 -8.68 0.89
N SER A 205 -5.27 -7.50 0.88
CA SER A 205 -3.84 -7.34 0.59
C SER A 205 -2.95 -7.92 1.69
N ASN A 206 -3.42 -7.88 2.95
CA ASN A 206 -2.69 -8.37 4.12
C ASN A 206 -3.03 -9.83 4.49
N ASP A 207 -3.73 -10.55 3.62
CA ASP A 207 -4.04 -11.97 3.77
C ASP A 207 -3.28 -12.78 2.72
N SER A 208 -2.41 -13.68 3.17
CA SER A 208 -1.57 -14.54 2.34
C SER A 208 -2.34 -15.47 1.41
N ALA A 209 -3.63 -15.72 1.67
CA ALA A 209 -4.48 -16.55 0.83
C ALA A 209 -5.05 -15.79 -0.38
N THR A 210 -5.09 -14.46 -0.35
CA THR A 210 -5.81 -13.64 -1.36
C THR A 210 -4.97 -12.52 -1.97
N SER A 211 -3.88 -12.14 -1.33
CA SER A 211 -2.94 -11.09 -1.76
C SER A 211 -2.31 -11.34 -3.13
N ASN A 212 -2.15 -12.60 -3.55
CA ASN A 212 -1.60 -13.01 -4.85
C ASN A 212 -2.47 -12.65 -6.06
N ARG A 213 -3.54 -11.90 -5.85
CA ARG A 213 -4.33 -11.27 -6.92
C ARG A 213 -3.95 -9.83 -7.17
N LEU A 214 -3.11 -9.25 -6.31
CA LEU A 214 -2.55 -7.92 -6.50
C LEU A 214 -1.36 -7.98 -7.44
N TYR A 215 -1.28 -6.98 -8.30
CA TYR A 215 -0.19 -6.77 -9.22
C TYR A 215 0.43 -5.42 -8.89
N ILE A 216 1.74 -5.40 -8.67
CA ILE A 216 2.52 -4.19 -8.41
C ILE A 216 3.46 -3.99 -9.60
N ASP A 217 3.26 -2.90 -10.33
CA ASP A 217 4.01 -2.56 -11.54
C ASP A 217 4.04 -3.69 -12.57
N GLY A 218 2.89 -4.36 -12.72
CA GLY A 218 2.70 -5.47 -13.66
C GLY A 218 3.14 -6.84 -13.14
N VAL A 219 3.73 -6.92 -11.94
CA VAL A 219 4.19 -8.17 -11.33
C VAL A 219 3.16 -8.65 -10.32
N GLU A 220 2.66 -9.88 -10.50
CA GLU A 220 1.77 -10.53 -9.53
C GLU A 220 2.51 -10.80 -8.21
N VAL A 221 1.85 -10.52 -7.08
CA VAL A 221 2.34 -10.86 -5.75
C VAL A 221 2.42 -12.38 -5.60
N ALA A 222 3.52 -12.90 -5.05
CA ALA A 222 3.70 -14.33 -4.94
C ALA A 222 2.68 -14.97 -3.99
N ASN A 223 2.30 -16.22 -4.28
CA ASN A 223 1.38 -16.98 -3.44
C ASN A 223 1.93 -17.16 -2.02
N GLY A 224 1.09 -16.93 -1.01
CA GLY A 224 1.48 -17.04 0.40
C GLY A 224 2.13 -15.78 0.99
N GLU A 225 2.37 -14.73 0.21
CA GLU A 225 2.93 -13.47 0.72
C GLU A 225 1.85 -12.50 1.19
N LYS A 226 2.17 -11.58 2.09
CA LYS A 226 1.29 -10.47 2.45
C LYS A 226 1.84 -9.19 1.84
N VAL A 227 0.94 -8.31 1.39
CA VAL A 227 1.31 -6.98 0.90
C VAL A 227 1.16 -5.97 2.02
N ASP A 228 2.28 -5.39 2.42
CA ASP A 228 2.30 -4.18 3.24
C ASP A 228 2.18 -2.93 2.33
N ILE A 229 1.08 -2.19 2.50
CA ILE A 229 0.79 -0.97 1.73
C ILE A 229 1.87 0.10 1.98
N PHE A 230 2.50 0.14 3.16
CA PHE A 230 3.57 1.11 3.45
C PHE A 230 4.80 0.91 2.57
N THR A 231 5.05 -0.32 2.11
CA THR A 231 6.15 -0.64 1.20
C THR A 231 5.72 -0.73 -0.26
N ALA A 232 4.45 -1.10 -0.51
CA ALA A 232 3.92 -1.26 -1.86
C ALA A 232 3.64 0.08 -2.55
N VAL A 233 3.46 1.17 -1.80
CA VAL A 233 3.24 2.52 -2.35
C VAL A 233 4.57 3.29 -2.37
N PRO A 234 5.17 3.55 -3.54
CA PRO A 234 6.44 4.25 -3.60
C PRO A 234 6.32 5.74 -3.25
N CYS A 235 7.37 6.26 -2.59
CA CYS A 235 7.50 7.67 -2.24
C CYS A 235 7.84 8.51 -3.49
N GLY A 236 7.04 9.54 -3.77
CA GLY A 236 7.33 10.57 -4.78
C GLY A 236 7.22 10.13 -6.25
N GLN A 237 6.95 8.85 -6.51
CA GLN A 237 6.79 8.30 -7.86
C GLN A 237 5.46 7.53 -7.96
N PRO A 238 4.81 7.50 -9.14
CA PRO A 238 3.65 6.65 -9.37
C PRO A 238 4.04 5.18 -9.53
N SER A 239 3.23 4.28 -8.95
CA SER A 239 3.20 2.85 -9.24
C SER A 239 1.89 2.51 -9.95
N GLN A 240 1.97 1.65 -10.96
CA GLN A 240 0.80 1.09 -11.63
C GLN A 240 0.42 -0.21 -10.95
N GLN A 241 -0.75 -0.25 -10.32
CA GLN A 241 -1.21 -1.43 -9.62
C GLN A 241 -2.50 -1.95 -10.21
N ALA A 242 -2.70 -3.26 -10.08
CA ALA A 242 -3.94 -3.90 -10.47
C ALA A 242 -4.39 -4.94 -9.44
N TRP A 243 -5.68 -5.26 -9.45
CA TRP A 243 -6.24 -6.31 -8.60
C TRP A 243 -7.25 -7.16 -9.39
N GLU A 244 -7.05 -8.47 -9.37
CA GLU A 244 -7.97 -9.48 -9.89
C GLU A 244 -9.03 -9.85 -8.84
N ASP A 245 -10.29 -9.98 -9.25
CA ASP A 245 -11.45 -10.08 -8.35
C ASP A 245 -11.83 -11.51 -7.93
N GLY A 246 -11.04 -12.51 -8.33
CA GLY A 246 -11.26 -13.93 -8.09
C GLY A 246 -11.87 -14.69 -9.26
N GLY A 247 -12.27 -14.02 -10.35
CA GLY A 247 -12.85 -14.64 -11.54
C GLY A 247 -11.90 -15.60 -12.26
N ASN A 248 -10.60 -15.29 -12.26
CA ASN A 248 -9.55 -16.06 -12.91
C ASN A 248 -8.71 -16.87 -11.91
N PRO A 249 -8.11 -17.99 -12.33
CA PRO A 249 -7.03 -18.60 -11.57
C PRO A 249 -5.81 -17.68 -11.55
N VAL A 250 -5.03 -17.75 -10.48
CA VAL A 250 -3.72 -17.10 -10.34
C VAL A 250 -2.64 -18.18 -10.21
N PRO A 251 -1.46 -18.03 -10.85
CA PRO A 251 -1.00 -16.82 -11.51
C PRO A 251 -1.62 -16.57 -12.90
N ALA A 252 -1.77 -15.30 -13.27
CA ALA A 252 -2.31 -14.88 -14.56
C ALA A 252 -1.64 -13.60 -15.10
N PRO A 253 -1.75 -13.32 -16.41
CA PRO A 253 -1.30 -12.05 -16.96
C PRO A 253 -2.06 -10.88 -16.32
N VAL A 254 -1.37 -9.76 -16.06
CA VAL A 254 -1.98 -8.55 -15.48
C VAL A 254 -3.18 -8.02 -16.27
N SER A 255 -3.26 -8.30 -17.58
CA SER A 255 -4.42 -7.95 -18.41
C SER A 255 -5.74 -8.59 -17.94
N ASN A 256 -5.66 -9.67 -17.16
CA ASN A 256 -6.82 -10.36 -16.60
C ASN A 256 -7.35 -9.68 -15.34
N ALA A 257 -6.53 -8.86 -14.66
CA ALA A 257 -6.96 -8.08 -13.50
C ALA A 257 -8.15 -7.17 -13.86
N ASP A 258 -8.96 -6.85 -12.87
CA ASP A 258 -10.24 -6.17 -13.06
C ASP A 258 -10.20 -4.72 -12.65
N PHE A 259 -9.33 -4.39 -11.71
CA PHE A 259 -9.23 -3.09 -11.11
C PHE A 259 -7.83 -2.55 -11.34
N PHE A 260 -7.67 -1.50 -12.14
CA PHE A 260 -6.39 -0.85 -12.44
C PHE A 260 -6.38 0.57 -11.89
N TYR A 261 -5.31 0.92 -11.19
CA TYR A 261 -5.13 2.24 -10.59
C TYR A 261 -3.66 2.63 -10.55
N THR A 262 -3.42 3.93 -10.53
CA THR A 262 -2.12 4.47 -10.14
C THR A 262 -2.17 4.85 -8.67
N VAL A 263 -1.08 4.59 -7.97
CA VAL A 263 -0.88 5.04 -6.59
C VAL A 263 0.46 5.77 -6.45
N THR A 264 0.45 6.90 -5.75
CA THR A 264 1.68 7.67 -5.44
C THR A 264 1.71 7.99 -3.96
N GLY A 265 2.85 7.77 -3.32
CA GLY A 265 3.07 8.10 -1.92
C GLY A 265 3.73 9.45 -1.72
N LYS A 266 3.41 10.12 -0.62
CA LYS A 266 4.26 11.13 0.00
C LYS A 266 4.84 10.52 1.27
N CYS A 267 6.15 10.66 1.44
CA CYS A 267 6.87 10.13 2.59
C CYS A 267 7.47 11.25 3.42
N ASP A 268 7.36 11.11 4.73
CA ASP A 268 7.83 12.06 5.73
C ASP A 268 8.04 11.31 7.06
N PHE A 269 8.50 12.01 8.10
CA PHE A 269 8.58 11.44 9.43
C PHE A 269 7.19 11.26 10.06
N ASN A 270 6.92 10.05 10.54
CA ASN A 270 5.67 9.71 11.23
C ASN A 270 5.93 8.98 12.56
N GLN A 271 4.87 8.53 13.23
CA GLN A 271 4.98 7.88 14.54
C GLN A 271 5.45 6.41 14.48
N ARG A 272 5.73 5.86 13.28
CA ARG A 272 6.25 4.50 13.15
C ARG A 272 7.59 4.36 13.87
N ALA A 273 7.79 3.17 14.45
CA ALA A 273 9.01 2.83 15.16
C ALA A 273 10.24 2.99 14.25
N SER A 274 11.29 3.61 14.78
CA SER A 274 12.59 3.66 14.13
C SER A 274 13.27 2.29 14.19
N GLN A 275 14.15 2.00 13.24
CA GLN A 275 15.04 0.86 13.37
C GLN A 275 16.12 1.21 14.40
N THR A 276 16.16 0.44 15.49
CA THR A 276 17.17 0.57 16.54
C THR A 276 18.16 -0.58 16.33
N VAL A 277 19.41 -0.25 15.99
CA VAL A 277 20.46 -1.27 15.84
C VAL A 277 21.44 -1.09 16.99
N LEU A 278 21.52 -2.12 17.83
CA LEU A 278 22.58 -2.27 18.82
C LEU A 278 23.68 -3.13 18.18
N THR A 279 24.86 -2.55 17.99
CA THR A 279 26.05 -3.29 17.55
C THR A 279 27.03 -3.34 18.71
N GLN A 280 27.45 -4.55 19.07
CA GLN A 280 28.49 -4.81 20.07
C GLN A 280 29.86 -4.87 19.40
#